data_AF-A0A290Q921-F1
#
_entry.id   AF-A0A290Q921-F1
#
_cell.length_a   1.000
_cell.length_b   1.000
_cell.length_c   1.000
_cell.angle_alpha   90.00
_cell.angle_beta   90.00
_cell.angle_gamma   90.00
#
_symmetry.space_group_name_H-M   'P 1'
#
loop_
_entity.id
_entity.type
_entity.pdbx_description
1 polymer ?
#
loop_
_entity_poly.entity_id
_entity_poly.type
_entity_poly.pdbx_seq_one_letter_code
_entity_poly.pdbx_strand_id
1 'polypeptide(L)'
;MRALLLLLLVVFACGGCQEDFQAFDCEVEILGSLPPTESTQEANAVLFRVLIPAKASGKYGVAFTTLSRDAVEKKKGMIFKIRRLGKWRHLLTDSPPTRASVSNGEDFFSTAVQK
;
A
#
# COMPACT_ATOMS: atom_id res chain seq x y z
N MET A 1 -12.99 -15.22 49.53
CA MET A 1 -14.19 -15.23 48.66
C MET A 1 -14.10 -13.97 47.82
N ARG A 2 -13.54 -14.05 46.60
CA ARG A 2 -14.23 -14.36 45.32
C ARG A 2 -15.17 -13.24 44.86
N ALA A 3 -15.02 -12.91 43.57
CA ALA A 3 -15.71 -11.91 42.75
C ALA A 3 -15.11 -10.49 42.87
N LEU A 4 -14.70 -9.80 41.80
CA LEU A 4 -14.86 -10.08 40.38
C LEU A 4 -13.79 -9.27 39.63
N LEU A 5 -12.78 -9.95 39.11
CA LEU A 5 -11.96 -9.50 38.00
C LEU A 5 -12.82 -9.69 36.74
N LEU A 6 -13.29 -8.62 36.09
CA LEU A 6 -13.79 -8.53 34.69
C LEU A 6 -14.85 -7.43 34.57
N LEU A 7 -14.43 -6.26 34.07
CA LEU A 7 -15.31 -5.34 33.33
C LEU A 7 -14.44 -4.38 32.50
N LEU A 8 -13.56 -4.98 31.69
CA LEU A 8 -12.73 -4.28 30.72
C LEU A 8 -13.04 -4.88 29.35
N LEU A 9 -14.31 -4.86 28.96
CA LEU A 9 -14.75 -5.16 27.61
C LEU A 9 -16.16 -4.62 27.39
N VAL A 10 -16.26 -3.76 26.38
CA VAL A 10 -17.47 -3.38 25.62
C VAL A 10 -18.39 -2.35 26.28
N VAL A 11 -18.17 -1.05 25.96
CA VAL A 11 -19.12 -0.13 25.26
C VAL A 11 -18.24 1.09 24.87
N PHE A 12 -17.90 1.38 23.62
CA PHE A 12 -18.75 2.08 22.65
C PHE A 12 -18.20 1.85 21.24
N ALA A 13 -18.85 0.97 20.50
CA ALA A 13 -19.01 1.16 19.07
C ALA A 13 -20.00 2.31 18.90
N CYS A 14 -19.52 3.54 18.68
CA CYS A 14 -20.33 4.59 18.06
C CYS A 14 -19.40 5.67 17.51
N GLY A 15 -19.13 5.54 16.22
CA GLY A 15 -18.14 6.35 15.52
C GLY A 15 -17.64 5.56 14.34
N GLY A 16 -18.55 5.11 13.47
CA GLY A 16 -18.22 4.76 12.10
C GLY A 16 -17.70 6.00 11.39
N CYS A 17 -16.52 6.46 11.79
CA CYS A 17 -15.73 7.34 10.97
C CYS A 17 -15.24 6.42 9.84
N GLN A 18 -15.92 6.49 8.70
CA GLN A 18 -15.22 6.35 7.43
C GLN A 18 -14.14 7.44 7.45
N GLU A 19 -13.01 7.16 8.12
CA GLU A 19 -11.85 8.02 8.06
C GLU A 19 -11.51 8.06 6.58
N ASP A 20 -11.66 9.23 5.98
CA ASP A 20 -11.36 9.48 4.58
C ASP A 20 -9.87 9.27 4.35
N PHE A 21 -9.49 8.02 4.09
CA PHE A 21 -8.15 7.66 3.60
C PHE A 21 -7.82 8.40 2.29
N GLN A 22 -8.79 9.07 1.67
CA GLN A 22 -8.61 9.97 0.54
C GLN A 22 -7.68 11.16 0.84
N ALA A 23 -7.50 11.55 2.11
CA ALA A 23 -6.77 12.75 2.48
C ALA A 23 -5.34 12.53 3.03
N PHE A 24 -4.93 11.30 3.34
CA PHE A 24 -3.64 11.08 4.02
C PHE A 24 -2.51 10.82 3.03
N ASP A 25 -1.43 11.58 3.21
CA ASP A 25 -0.13 11.24 2.66
C ASP A 25 0.35 9.93 3.27
N CYS A 26 1.00 9.10 2.46
CA CYS A 26 1.54 7.83 2.91
C CYS A 26 3.01 7.74 2.63
N GLU A 27 3.73 7.08 3.52
CA GLU A 27 5.11 6.70 3.29
C GLU A 27 5.13 5.22 2.95
N VAL A 28 5.74 4.91 1.82
CA VAL A 28 5.88 3.54 1.35
C VAL A 28 7.32 3.23 1.03
N GLU A 29 7.71 1.99 1.25
CA GLU A 29 8.99 1.44 0.84
C GLU A 29 8.83 0.64 -0.44
N ILE A 30 9.73 0.85 -1.41
CA ILE A 30 9.77 0.04 -2.62
C ILE A 30 10.41 -1.30 -2.31
N LEU A 31 9.71 -2.39 -2.64
CA LEU A 31 10.25 -3.75 -2.48
C LEU A 31 10.84 -4.31 -3.77
N GLY A 32 10.49 -3.72 -4.91
CA GLY A 32 11.01 -4.06 -6.24
C GLY A 32 9.89 -4.13 -7.27
N SER A 33 10.13 -4.92 -8.30
CA SER A 33 9.19 -5.22 -9.39
C SER A 33 8.57 -6.60 -9.23
N LEU A 34 7.39 -6.80 -9.82
CA LEU A 34 6.77 -8.12 -9.94
C LEU A 34 6.64 -8.53 -11.41
N PRO A 35 6.75 -9.82 -11.72
CA PRO A 35 6.46 -10.31 -13.06
C PRO A 35 4.97 -10.12 -13.40
N PRO A 36 4.62 -9.86 -14.67
CA PRO A 36 3.23 -9.71 -15.08
C PRO A 36 2.42 -11.00 -14.91
N THR A 37 1.10 -10.87 -14.73
CA THR A 37 0.19 -12.01 -14.60
C THR A 37 -0.06 -12.69 -15.95
N GLU A 38 -0.12 -11.93 -17.05
CA GLU A 38 -0.33 -12.43 -18.42
C GLU A 38 0.83 -12.04 -19.34
N SER A 39 1.08 -12.85 -20.37
CA SER A 39 2.20 -12.68 -21.31
C SER A 39 2.00 -11.54 -22.33
N THR A 40 0.83 -10.91 -22.37
CA THR A 40 0.39 -10.02 -23.45
C THR A 40 0.29 -8.55 -23.07
N GLN A 41 0.53 -8.17 -21.81
CA GLN A 41 0.62 -6.77 -21.41
C GLN A 41 1.84 -6.53 -20.53
N GLU A 42 2.84 -5.85 -21.11
CA GLU A 42 4.06 -5.35 -20.46
C GLU A 42 3.76 -4.16 -19.53
N ALA A 43 2.71 -4.23 -18.72
CA ALA A 43 2.50 -3.22 -17.70
C ALA A 43 3.61 -3.40 -16.64
N ASN A 44 4.61 -2.51 -16.67
CA ASN A 44 5.60 -2.48 -15.60
C ASN A 44 4.91 -2.12 -14.29
N ALA A 45 5.29 -2.80 -13.23
CA ALA A 45 4.66 -2.67 -11.94
C ALA A 45 5.70 -2.53 -10.84
N VAL A 46 5.35 -1.72 -9.84
CA VAL A 46 6.12 -1.55 -8.62
C VAL A 46 5.36 -2.15 -7.45
N LEU A 47 6.05 -3.00 -6.71
CA LEU A 47 5.60 -3.52 -5.42
C LEU A 47 6.13 -2.60 -4.32
N PHE A 48 5.23 -2.18 -3.44
CA PHE A 48 5.56 -1.36 -2.29
C PHE A 48 4.90 -1.89 -1.02
N ARG A 49 5.48 -1.52 0.13
CA ARG A 49 4.91 -1.74 1.46
C ARG A 49 4.59 -0.40 2.10
N VAL A 50 3.42 -0.28 2.71
CA VAL A 50 3.04 0.92 3.46
C VAL A 50 3.76 0.92 4.82
N LEU A 51 4.41 2.03 5.15
CA LEU A 51 5.04 2.26 6.46
C LEU A 51 4.15 3.15 7.34
N ILE A 52 3.60 4.23 6.75
CA ILE A 52 2.74 5.22 7.41
C ILE A 52 1.53 5.46 6.51
N PRO A 53 0.30 5.55 7.08
CA PRO A 53 -0.04 5.59 8.51
C PRO A 53 -0.07 4.20 9.18
N ALA A 54 0.02 4.17 10.51
CA ALA A 54 0.00 2.95 11.33
C ALA A 54 -1.17 2.00 10.98
N LYS A 55 -2.35 2.55 10.67
CA LYS A 55 -3.56 1.78 10.32
C LYS A 55 -3.45 0.96 9.03
N ALA A 56 -2.56 1.34 8.12
CA ALA A 56 -2.27 0.62 6.88
C ALA A 56 -0.84 0.05 6.84
N SER A 57 -0.04 0.29 7.89
CA SER A 57 1.34 -0.14 7.96
C SER A 57 1.46 -1.66 7.84
N GLY A 58 2.45 -2.11 7.09
CA GLY A 58 2.68 -3.53 6.80
C GLY A 58 1.84 -4.08 5.65
N LYS A 59 0.84 -3.35 5.14
CA LYS A 59 0.11 -3.75 3.92
C LYS A 59 0.98 -3.55 2.68
N TYR A 60 0.71 -4.36 1.66
CA TYR A 60 1.42 -4.37 0.39
C TYR A 60 0.52 -3.85 -0.72
N GLY A 61 1.09 -3.17 -1.71
CA GLY A 61 0.36 -2.71 -2.89
C GLY A 61 1.20 -2.88 -4.15
N VAL A 62 0.51 -3.04 -5.28
CA VAL A 62 1.12 -3.06 -6.60
C VAL A 62 0.51 -1.94 -7.42
N ALA A 63 1.36 -1.11 -8.02
CA ALA A 63 0.92 -0.01 -8.87
C ALA A 63 1.63 -0.06 -10.22
N PHE A 64 0.97 0.48 -11.25
CA PHE A 64 1.56 0.68 -12.56
C PHE A 64 2.72 1.67 -12.50
N THR A 65 3.73 1.45 -13.34
CA THR A 65 4.78 2.43 -13.59
C THR A 65 5.25 2.42 -15.05
N THR A 66 5.79 3.54 -15.51
CA THR A 66 6.50 3.64 -16.80
C THR A 66 7.98 3.27 -16.68
N LEU A 67 8.52 3.16 -15.46
CA LEU A 67 9.91 2.75 -15.26
C LEU A 67 10.12 1.28 -15.64
N SER A 68 11.27 0.98 -16.22
CA SER A 68 11.67 -0.41 -16.50
C SER A 68 11.90 -1.19 -15.21
N ARG A 69 11.82 -2.51 -15.30
CA ARG A 69 12.10 -3.43 -14.19
C ARG A 69 13.40 -3.10 -13.46
N ASP A 70 14.50 -2.96 -14.19
CA ASP A 70 15.83 -2.68 -13.62
C ASP A 70 15.88 -1.31 -12.92
N ALA A 71 15.14 -0.32 -13.42
CA ALA A 71 15.04 0.98 -12.78
C ALA A 71 14.25 0.91 -11.46
N VAL A 72 13.22 0.07 -11.39
CA VAL A 72 12.47 -0.19 -10.15
C VAL A 72 13.33 -0.96 -9.13
N GLU A 73 14.08 -1.98 -9.56
CA GLU A 73 14.97 -2.73 -8.66
C GLU A 73 16.04 -1.86 -8.01
N LYS A 74 16.58 -0.87 -8.74
CA LYS A 74 17.52 0.13 -8.18
C LYS A 74 16.91 1.02 -7.10
N LYS A 75 15.58 1.09 -7.00
CA LYS A 75 14.86 1.87 -5.98
C LYS A 75 14.44 1.03 -4.78
N LYS A 76 14.72 -0.27 -4.77
CA LYS A 76 14.40 -1.15 -3.64
C LYS A 76 14.98 -0.63 -2.33
N GLY A 77 14.17 -0.63 -1.27
CA GLY A 77 14.50 -0.09 0.05
C GLY A 77 14.36 1.44 0.17
N MET A 78 14.13 2.16 -0.93
CA MET A 78 13.87 3.60 -0.87
C MET A 78 12.45 3.89 -0.37
N ILE A 79 12.32 4.98 0.39
CA ILE A 79 11.04 5.44 0.93
C ILE A 79 10.52 6.60 0.08
N PHE A 80 9.26 6.50 -0.31
CA PHE A 80 8.55 7.52 -1.07
C PHE A 80 7.34 8.00 -0.29
N LYS A 81 7.09 9.31 -0.40
CA LYS A 81 5.84 9.91 0.04
C LYS A 81 4.86 9.94 -1.13
N ILE A 82 3.68 9.35 -0.95
CA ILE A 82 2.63 9.27 -1.96
C ILE A 82 1.40 10.00 -1.44
N ARG A 83 0.89 10.94 -2.24
CA ARG A 83 -0.35 11.64 -1.91
C ARG A 83 -1.54 10.76 -2.33
N ARG A 84 -2.59 10.72 -1.51
CA ARG A 84 -3.88 10.06 -1.80
C ARG A 84 -3.85 8.53 -1.80
N LEU A 85 -3.43 7.91 -0.69
CA LEU A 85 -3.56 6.45 -0.51
C LEU A 85 -4.99 5.93 -0.73
N GLY A 86 -6.00 6.75 -0.49
CA GLY A 86 -7.40 6.41 -0.77
C GLY A 86 -7.65 5.86 -2.18
N LYS A 87 -6.89 6.30 -3.19
CA LYS A 87 -6.97 5.75 -4.56
C LYS A 87 -6.54 4.28 -4.64
N TRP A 88 -5.60 3.84 -3.81
CA TRP A 88 -5.01 2.50 -3.88
C TRP A 88 -5.39 1.62 -2.71
N ARG A 89 -6.19 2.12 -1.76
CA ARG A 89 -6.61 1.39 -0.56
C ARG A 89 -7.23 0.04 -0.88
N HIS A 90 -8.04 -0.04 -1.93
CA HIS A 90 -8.70 -1.27 -2.36
C HIS A 90 -7.75 -2.26 -3.05
N LEU A 91 -6.53 -1.84 -3.40
CA LEU A 91 -5.48 -2.65 -3.98
C LEU A 91 -4.48 -3.16 -2.93
N LEU A 92 -4.66 -2.80 -1.65
CA LEU A 92 -3.76 -3.21 -0.59
C LEU A 92 -4.09 -4.62 -0.07
N THR A 93 -3.07 -5.45 0.05
CA THR A 93 -3.15 -6.82 0.56
C THR A 93 -2.37 -6.97 1.87
N ASP A 94 -2.77 -7.92 2.71
CA ASP A 94 -2.08 -8.20 3.99
C ASP A 94 -0.79 -9.02 3.81
N SER A 95 -0.64 -9.69 2.66
CA SER A 95 0.54 -10.46 2.28
C SER A 95 1.07 -10.02 0.91
N PRO A 96 2.39 -10.08 0.67
CA PRO A 96 2.98 -9.59 -0.56
C PRO A 96 2.53 -10.43 -1.76
N PRO A 97 1.97 -9.82 -2.81
CA PRO A 97 1.61 -10.55 -4.02
C PRO A 97 2.87 -11.03 -4.76
N THR A 98 2.76 -12.15 -5.46
CA THR A 98 3.87 -12.76 -6.22
C THR A 98 3.86 -12.40 -7.70
N ARG A 99 2.77 -11.79 -8.19
CA ARG A 99 2.56 -11.37 -9.58
C ARG A 99 1.88 -10.02 -9.62
N ALA A 100 2.17 -9.25 -10.66
CA ALA A 100 1.52 -7.97 -10.92
C ALA A 100 0.22 -8.17 -11.72
N SER A 101 -0.90 -7.74 -11.15
CA SER A 101 -2.18 -7.61 -11.84
C SER A 101 -2.61 -6.15 -11.76
N VAL A 102 -2.05 -5.32 -12.61
CA VAL A 102 -2.33 -3.88 -12.67
C VAL A 102 -2.75 -3.50 -14.09
N SER A 103 -3.80 -2.67 -14.20
CA SER A 103 -4.13 -2.00 -15.45
C SER A 103 -3.21 -0.79 -15.65
N ASN A 104 -2.89 -0.45 -16.89
CA ASN A 104 -2.23 0.82 -17.21
C ASN A 104 -3.03 1.98 -16.61
N GLY A 105 -2.32 2.91 -15.96
CA GLY A 105 -2.93 3.99 -15.20
C GLY A 105 -1.96 5.13 -14.91
N GLU A 106 -2.20 5.87 -13.83
CA GLU A 106 -1.28 6.90 -13.35
C GLU A 106 0.06 6.27 -12.93
N ASP A 107 1.17 6.76 -13.48
CA ASP A 107 2.51 6.25 -13.14
C ASP A 107 2.79 6.53 -11.65
N PHE A 108 3.17 5.49 -10.93
CA PHE A 108 3.52 5.58 -9.51
C PHE A 108 4.53 6.69 -9.24
N PHE A 109 5.64 6.75 -10.00
CA PHE A 109 6.72 7.70 -9.71
C PHE A 109 6.40 9.15 -10.12
N SER A 110 5.42 9.37 -11.00
CA SER A 110 4.90 10.70 -11.32
C SER A 110 4.18 11.36 -10.13
N THR A 111 3.67 10.57 -9.19
CA THR A 111 2.94 11.04 -8.00
C THR A 111 3.72 10.91 -6.69
N ALA A 112 4.78 10.12 -6.70
CA ALA A 112 5.62 9.83 -5.55
C ALA A 112 6.76 10.86 -5.42
N VAL A 113 6.91 11.45 -4.23
CA VAL A 113 8.04 12.32 -3.90
C VAL A 113 9.03 11.51 -3.09
N GLN A 114 10.28 11.40 -3.57
CA GLN A 114 11.34 10.76 -2.81
C GLN A 114 11.63 11.55 -1.53
N LYS A 115 11.75 10.86 -0.40
CA LYS A 115 12.16 11.46 0.87
C LYS A 115 13.66 11.32 1.11
#